data_AF-A0AAJ2EXH1-F1
#
_entry.id   AF-A0AAJ2EXH1-F1
#
_cell.length_a   1.000
_cell.length_b   1.000
_cell.length_c   1.000
_cell.angle_alpha   90.00
_cell.angle_beta   90.00
_cell.angle_gamma   90.00
#
_symmetry.space_group_name_H-M   'P 1'
#
loop_
_entity.id
_entity.type
_entity.pdbx_description
1 polymer ?
#
loop_
_entity_poly.entity_id
_entity_poly.type
_entity_poly.pdbx_seq_one_letter_code
_entity_poly.pdbx_strand_id
1 'polypeptide(L)'
;MNTQAVNSLFPPKPEWLGNERGCPPFDVLNKMLYDAVITHPSNSDPSAIIGKLLLIGRTYSASVERRKTNGEVKDERQALEVVIAAAEAIARSKCAQMLDGFALDQRLTSESLSEVVAIHRELCDALQLANNRENSSLASKYLHFHRPGLFPIVDSYVREGWSWVMEELEQSYRGWRTFGQVSRYHDWCTRILILRDLLEKHTQQPISLRQVDNYLLSIMSLDGQGGWGLPRLLG
;
A
#
# COMPACT_ATOMS: atom_id res chain seq x y z
N MET A 1 25.38 -12.91 6.77
CA MET A 1 24.11 -13.63 6.54
C MET A 1 24.45 -14.96 5.90
N ASN A 2 23.96 -16.06 6.47
CA ASN A 2 24.25 -17.40 5.96
C ASN A 2 23.37 -17.64 4.72
N THR A 3 23.98 -17.76 3.55
CA THR A 3 23.30 -17.80 2.23
C THR A 3 22.37 -18.99 2.06
N GLN A 4 22.50 -20.02 2.91
CA GLN A 4 21.73 -21.26 2.83
C GLN A 4 20.35 -21.20 3.52
N ALA A 5 20.13 -20.30 4.50
CA ALA A 5 18.82 -20.15 5.16
C ALA A 5 17.80 -19.39 4.29
N VAL A 6 18.27 -18.63 3.29
CA VAL A 6 17.44 -17.81 2.40
C VAL A 6 16.57 -18.65 1.44
N ASN A 7 16.82 -19.96 1.33
CA ASN A 7 16.26 -20.80 0.27
C ASN A 7 15.01 -21.62 0.63
N SER A 8 14.55 -21.73 1.89
CA SER A 8 13.73 -22.92 2.23
C SER A 8 12.24 -22.79 2.47
N LEU A 9 11.64 -21.65 2.84
CA LEU A 9 10.20 -21.70 3.21
C LEU A 9 9.23 -20.89 2.35
N PHE A 10 9.65 -19.80 1.71
CA PHE A 10 8.79 -19.07 0.74
C PHE A 10 9.55 -18.58 -0.51
N PRO A 11 10.27 -19.44 -1.25
CA PRO A 11 10.85 -19.01 -2.53
C PRO A 11 9.72 -18.42 -3.40
N PRO A 12 9.87 -17.20 -3.95
CA PRO A 12 8.82 -16.58 -4.72
C PRO A 12 8.48 -17.45 -5.92
N LYS A 13 7.24 -17.95 -5.94
CA LYS A 13 6.70 -18.65 -7.10
C LYS A 13 6.17 -17.63 -8.11
N PRO A 14 6.30 -17.88 -9.43
CA PRO A 14 5.79 -16.96 -10.44
C PRO A 14 4.32 -16.56 -10.22
N GLU A 15 3.48 -17.51 -9.80
CA GLU A 15 2.07 -17.27 -9.51
C GLU A 15 1.80 -16.40 -8.27
N TRP A 16 2.73 -16.32 -7.31
CA TRP A 16 2.62 -15.48 -6.11
C TRP A 16 3.01 -14.04 -6.38
N LEU A 17 3.91 -13.82 -7.34
CA LEU A 17 4.32 -12.48 -7.74
C LEU A 17 3.22 -11.80 -8.54
N GLY A 18 2.42 -12.56 -9.29
CA GLY A 18 1.41 -12.00 -10.18
C GLY A 18 2.05 -11.05 -11.20
N ASN A 19 1.42 -9.91 -11.44
CA ASN A 19 1.91 -8.85 -12.33
C ASN A 19 1.94 -7.48 -11.63
N GLU A 20 2.33 -6.43 -12.36
CA GLU A 20 2.39 -5.04 -11.85
C GLU A 20 1.01 -4.46 -11.45
N ARG A 21 -0.07 -5.17 -11.77
CA ARG A 21 -1.45 -4.83 -11.40
C ARG A 21 -1.99 -5.71 -10.29
N GLY A 22 -1.43 -6.89 -10.01
CA GLY A 22 -1.87 -7.77 -8.93
C GLY A 22 -1.77 -9.25 -9.27
N CYS A 23 -2.32 -10.10 -8.40
CA CYS A 23 -2.55 -11.51 -8.71
C CYS A 23 -3.93 -11.70 -9.37
N PRO A 24 -4.05 -12.49 -10.46
CA PRO A 24 -5.34 -12.87 -11.01
C PRO A 24 -6.24 -13.59 -9.99
N PRO A 25 -7.58 -13.41 -10.03
CA PRO A 25 -8.31 -12.54 -10.97
C PRO A 25 -8.43 -11.08 -10.51
N PHE A 26 -7.81 -10.69 -9.39
CA PHE A 26 -7.96 -9.36 -8.79
C PHE A 26 -7.16 -8.27 -9.51
N ASP A 27 -6.23 -8.65 -10.37
CA ASP A 27 -5.46 -7.74 -11.23
C ASP A 27 -6.34 -6.92 -12.18
N VAL A 28 -7.48 -7.47 -12.63
CA VAL A 28 -8.48 -6.75 -13.44
C VAL A 28 -9.08 -5.57 -12.67
N LEU A 29 -9.48 -5.77 -11.41
CA LEU A 29 -10.02 -4.72 -10.56
C LEU A 29 -8.96 -3.64 -10.32
N ASN A 30 -7.73 -4.04 -10.02
CA ASN A 30 -6.64 -3.10 -9.82
C ASN A 30 -6.32 -2.32 -11.09
N LYS A 31 -6.35 -2.96 -12.27
CA LYS A 31 -6.20 -2.28 -13.55
C LYS A 31 -7.24 -1.16 -13.70
N MET A 32 -8.52 -1.44 -13.40
CA MET A 32 -9.57 -0.42 -13.45
C MET A 32 -9.29 0.75 -12.50
N LEU A 33 -8.78 0.49 -11.30
CA LEU A 33 -8.39 1.54 -10.35
C LEU A 33 -7.20 2.37 -10.84
N TYR A 34 -6.17 1.74 -11.40
CA TYR A 34 -5.05 2.47 -12.00
C TYR A 34 -5.50 3.32 -13.18
N ASP A 35 -6.33 2.77 -14.08
CA ASP A 35 -6.84 3.49 -15.24
C ASP A 35 -7.66 4.71 -14.80
N ALA A 36 -8.46 4.59 -13.74
CA ALA A 36 -9.22 5.71 -13.17
C ALA A 36 -8.29 6.80 -12.61
N VAL A 37 -7.21 6.44 -11.92
CA VAL A 37 -6.24 7.42 -11.41
C VAL A 37 -5.42 8.07 -12.52
N ILE A 38 -5.06 7.32 -13.57
CA ILE A 38 -4.37 7.87 -14.75
C ILE A 38 -5.26 8.86 -15.49
N THR A 39 -6.56 8.56 -15.61
CA THR A 39 -7.54 9.42 -16.27
C THR A 39 -7.88 10.67 -15.44
N HIS A 40 -7.85 10.55 -14.11
CA HIS A 40 -8.15 11.63 -13.17
C HIS A 40 -6.98 11.86 -12.18
N PRO A 41 -5.80 12.32 -12.65
CA PRO A 41 -4.57 12.33 -11.85
C PRO A 41 -4.51 13.49 -10.84
N SER A 42 -5.37 14.51 -10.98
CA SER A 42 -5.32 15.73 -10.18
C SER A 42 -5.41 15.45 -8.67
N ASN A 43 -4.46 16.00 -7.91
CA ASN A 43 -4.47 16.03 -6.45
C ASN A 43 -4.81 17.44 -5.91
N SER A 44 -5.34 18.31 -6.78
CA SER A 44 -5.76 19.68 -6.44
C SER A 44 -7.23 19.95 -6.80
N ASP A 45 -7.87 19.07 -7.58
CA ASP A 45 -9.31 19.13 -7.88
C ASP A 45 -10.10 18.27 -6.86
N PRO A 46 -10.93 18.87 -5.99
CA PRO A 46 -11.71 18.14 -5.01
C PRO A 46 -12.57 17.03 -5.63
N SER A 47 -13.16 17.25 -6.81
CA SER A 47 -14.03 16.24 -7.45
C SER A 47 -13.25 14.99 -7.85
N ALA A 48 -12.08 15.16 -8.49
CA ALA A 48 -11.17 14.05 -8.78
C ALA A 48 -10.70 13.34 -7.50
N ILE A 49 -10.36 14.08 -6.44
CA ILE A 49 -9.90 13.50 -5.17
C ILE A 49 -11.00 12.69 -4.49
N ILE A 50 -12.25 13.21 -4.43
CA ILE A 50 -13.42 12.48 -3.89
C ILE A 50 -13.58 11.14 -4.61
N GLY A 51 -13.57 11.16 -5.95
CA GLY A 51 -13.70 9.94 -6.76
C GLY A 51 -12.65 8.89 -6.39
N LYS A 52 -11.38 9.30 -6.31
CA LYS A 52 -10.26 8.41 -5.95
C LYS A 52 -10.36 7.90 -4.51
N LEU A 53 -10.70 8.74 -3.54
CA LEU A 53 -10.87 8.33 -2.14
C LEU A 53 -11.98 7.28 -2.01
N LEU A 54 -13.11 7.45 -2.69
CA LEU A 54 -14.21 6.50 -2.66
C LEU A 54 -13.84 5.18 -3.33
N LEU A 55 -13.26 5.22 -4.53
CA LEU A 55 -12.86 4.02 -5.26
C LEU A 55 -11.82 3.22 -4.47
N ILE A 56 -10.69 3.83 -4.13
CA ILE A 56 -9.58 3.15 -3.44
C ILE A 56 -10.00 2.74 -2.03
N GLY A 57 -10.63 3.65 -1.29
CA GLY A 57 -11.04 3.43 0.09
C GLY A 57 -12.03 2.29 0.24
N ARG A 58 -13.10 2.26 -0.58
CA ARG A 58 -14.12 1.22 -0.50
C ARG A 58 -13.64 -0.12 -1.02
N THR A 59 -12.90 -0.15 -2.13
CA THR A 59 -12.34 -1.40 -2.68
C THR A 59 -11.40 -2.07 -1.68
N TYR A 60 -10.54 -1.31 -1.01
CA TYR A 60 -9.55 -1.84 -0.09
C TYR A 60 -9.97 -1.78 1.39
N SER A 61 -11.26 -1.59 1.68
CA SER A 61 -11.75 -1.54 3.06
C SER A 61 -11.05 -0.49 3.95
N ALA A 62 -10.45 0.52 3.34
CA ALA A 62 -9.62 1.55 3.95
C ALA A 62 -10.28 2.94 3.89
N SER A 63 -11.60 3.01 3.69
CA SER A 63 -12.33 4.27 3.49
C SER A 63 -12.13 5.26 4.66
N VAL A 64 -11.98 6.53 4.32
CA VAL A 64 -11.70 7.63 5.26
C VAL A 64 -12.82 7.83 6.28
N GLU A 65 -14.07 7.56 5.86
CA GLU A 65 -15.30 7.65 6.64
C GLU A 65 -15.48 6.50 7.64
N ARG A 66 -14.96 5.31 7.32
CA ARG A 66 -15.21 4.06 8.07
C ARG A 66 -14.74 4.15 9.52
N ARG A 67 -13.77 5.04 9.77
CA ARG A 67 -13.13 5.16 11.07
C ARG A 67 -13.83 6.15 12.00
N LYS A 68 -14.55 7.18 11.52
CA LYS A 68 -15.17 8.16 12.44
C LYS A 68 -16.31 7.56 13.29
N THR A 69 -16.90 6.45 12.85
CA THR A 69 -18.15 5.90 13.40
C THR A 69 -18.02 4.57 14.14
N ASN A 70 -16.81 4.04 14.40
CA ASN A 70 -16.61 2.68 14.96
C ASN A 70 -17.36 1.57 14.19
N GLY A 71 -17.64 1.76 12.90
CA GLY A 71 -18.44 0.82 12.10
C GLY A 71 -19.96 1.00 12.24
N GLU A 72 -20.44 1.88 13.11
CA GLU A 72 -21.85 2.28 13.23
C GLU A 72 -22.12 3.52 12.37
N VAL A 73 -21.97 3.43 11.05
CA VAL A 73 -22.54 4.47 10.17
C VAL A 73 -24.06 4.27 10.18
N LYS A 74 -24.75 4.95 11.12
CA LYS A 74 -26.21 5.09 11.06
C LYS A 74 -26.66 6.20 10.10
N ASP A 75 -25.72 7.02 9.57
CA ASP A 75 -26.01 8.13 8.67
C ASP A 75 -24.98 8.27 7.53
N GLU A 76 -25.39 7.89 6.32
CA GLU A 76 -24.57 7.98 5.09
C GLU A 76 -24.15 9.41 4.75
N ARG A 77 -24.89 10.44 5.20
CA ARG A 77 -24.55 11.83 4.93
C ARG A 77 -23.28 12.26 5.65
N GLN A 78 -23.13 11.88 6.92
CA GLN A 78 -21.92 12.16 7.69
C GLN A 78 -20.68 11.49 7.11
N ALA A 79 -20.85 10.31 6.50
CA ALA A 79 -19.76 9.63 5.81
C ALA A 79 -19.28 10.42 4.58
N LEU A 80 -20.20 10.97 3.78
CA LEU A 80 -19.84 11.80 2.62
C LEU A 80 -19.21 13.13 3.02
N GLU A 81 -19.66 13.76 4.10
CA GLU A 81 -19.05 15.00 4.61
C GLU A 81 -17.57 14.81 4.98
N VAL A 82 -17.21 13.67 5.58
CA VAL A 82 -15.81 13.34 5.90
C VAL A 82 -14.97 13.19 4.62
N VAL A 83 -15.53 12.59 3.57
CA VAL A 83 -14.84 12.44 2.27
C VAL A 83 -14.62 13.80 1.61
N ILE A 84 -15.63 14.68 1.64
CA ILE A 84 -15.53 16.04 1.09
C ILE A 84 -14.45 16.84 1.85
N ALA A 85 -14.49 16.83 3.19
CA ALA A 85 -13.50 17.49 4.02
C ALA A 85 -12.07 16.97 3.76
N ALA A 86 -11.92 15.65 3.57
CA ALA A 86 -10.65 15.03 3.22
C ALA A 86 -10.15 15.49 1.84
N ALA A 87 -11.03 15.54 0.85
CA ALA A 87 -10.67 15.99 -0.49
C ALA A 87 -10.22 17.45 -0.51
N GLU A 88 -10.91 18.31 0.22
CA GLU A 88 -10.51 19.70 0.38
C GLU A 88 -9.16 19.85 1.10
N ALA A 89 -8.92 19.07 2.16
CA ALA A 89 -7.66 19.09 2.90
C ALA A 89 -6.50 18.64 2.01
N ILE A 90 -6.68 17.59 1.20
CA ILE A 90 -5.68 17.13 0.21
C ILE A 90 -5.44 18.20 -0.84
N ALA A 91 -6.49 18.81 -1.39
CA ALA A 91 -6.36 19.83 -2.44
C ALA A 91 -5.58 21.07 -1.98
N ARG A 92 -5.66 21.41 -0.69
CA ARG A 92 -4.90 22.52 -0.07
C ARG A 92 -3.51 22.11 0.45
N SER A 93 -3.21 20.81 0.49
CA SER A 93 -1.92 20.29 0.96
C SER A 93 -0.81 20.49 -0.07
N LYS A 94 0.43 20.22 0.33
CA LYS A 94 1.58 20.22 -0.58
C LYS A 94 1.73 18.92 -1.38
N CYS A 95 0.83 17.94 -1.20
CA CYS A 95 0.95 16.61 -1.82
C CYS A 95 1.14 16.67 -3.35
N ALA A 96 0.33 17.47 -4.05
CA ALA A 96 0.42 17.61 -5.51
C ALA A 96 1.80 18.12 -5.92
N GLN A 97 2.23 19.25 -5.33
CA GLN A 97 3.52 19.88 -5.61
C GLN A 97 4.69 18.95 -5.29
N MET A 98 4.64 18.21 -4.19
CA MET A 98 5.71 17.29 -3.82
C MET A 98 5.78 16.08 -4.78
N LEU A 99 4.64 15.60 -5.29
CA LEU A 99 4.58 14.52 -6.28
C LEU A 99 5.09 14.93 -7.66
N ASP A 100 5.02 16.23 -8.01
CA ASP A 100 5.54 16.75 -9.28
C ASP A 100 7.08 16.68 -9.37
N GLY A 101 7.76 16.54 -8.23
CA GLY A 101 9.20 16.30 -8.16
C GLY A 101 9.63 14.91 -8.65
N PHE A 102 8.69 14.02 -8.95
CA PHE A 102 8.95 12.62 -9.29
C PHE A 102 8.32 12.21 -10.61
N ALA A 103 9.09 11.50 -11.44
CA ALA A 103 8.57 10.92 -12.67
C ALA A 103 7.53 9.83 -12.37
N LEU A 104 6.59 9.61 -13.31
CA LEU A 104 5.49 8.65 -13.15
C LEU A 104 5.99 7.20 -13.00
N ASP A 105 7.07 6.86 -13.69
CA ASP A 105 7.72 5.55 -13.74
C ASP A 105 8.92 5.43 -12.77
N GLN A 106 9.18 6.45 -11.96
CA GLN A 106 10.30 6.44 -11.03
C GLN A 106 10.16 5.30 -10.01
N ARG A 107 11.27 4.61 -9.76
CA ARG A 107 11.35 3.53 -8.77
C ARG A 107 11.86 4.06 -7.44
N LEU A 108 11.29 3.54 -6.35
CA LEU A 108 11.77 3.81 -5.00
C LEU A 108 13.22 3.33 -4.86
N THR A 109 14.08 4.22 -4.41
CA THR A 109 15.48 3.97 -4.03
C THR A 109 15.73 4.46 -2.60
N SER A 110 16.85 4.05 -2.01
CA SER A 110 17.30 4.58 -0.72
C SER A 110 17.50 6.10 -0.73
N GLU A 111 17.89 6.68 -1.86
CA GLU A 111 18.10 8.12 -2.03
C GLU A 111 16.79 8.91 -1.99
N SER A 112 15.74 8.40 -2.66
CA SER A 112 14.40 9.02 -2.69
C SER A 112 13.58 8.80 -1.42
N LEU A 113 14.06 7.99 -0.48
CA LEU A 113 13.27 7.45 0.61
C LEU A 113 12.73 8.54 1.55
N SER A 114 13.56 9.53 1.89
CA SER A 114 13.17 10.61 2.79
C SER A 114 12.04 11.47 2.21
N GLU A 115 12.09 11.75 0.90
CA GLU A 115 11.07 12.53 0.20
C GLU A 115 9.77 11.75 0.06
N VAL A 116 9.85 10.46 -0.29
CA VAL A 116 8.68 9.56 -0.34
C VAL A 116 7.97 9.47 1.01
N VAL A 117 8.72 9.35 2.11
CA VAL A 117 8.16 9.36 3.46
C VAL A 117 7.52 10.71 3.81
N ALA A 118 8.13 11.82 3.38
CA ALA A 118 7.56 13.15 3.58
C ALA A 118 6.23 13.33 2.82
N ILE A 119 6.12 12.85 1.58
CA ILE A 119 4.86 12.88 0.81
C ILE A 119 3.78 12.05 1.49
N HIS A 120 4.13 10.84 1.95
CA HIS A 120 3.20 10.00 2.71
C HIS A 120 2.71 10.70 3.98
N ARG A 121 3.63 11.37 4.69
CA ARG A 121 3.30 12.13 5.90
C ARG A 121 2.35 13.29 5.61
N GLU A 122 2.64 14.10 4.59
CA GLU A 122 1.79 15.22 4.17
C GLU A 122 0.35 14.75 3.87
N LEU A 123 0.22 13.63 3.14
CA LEU A 123 -1.10 13.08 2.85
C LEU A 123 -1.81 12.56 4.10
N CYS A 124 -1.08 11.93 5.01
CA CYS A 124 -1.64 11.47 6.28
C CYS A 124 -2.14 12.62 7.14
N ASP A 125 -1.37 13.70 7.23
CA ASP A 125 -1.73 14.90 7.99
C ASP A 125 -2.96 15.57 7.36
N ALA A 126 -3.04 15.67 6.03
CA ALA A 126 -4.22 16.18 5.33
C ALA A 126 -5.48 15.33 5.60
N LEU A 127 -5.39 14.00 5.53
CA LEU A 127 -6.49 13.10 5.85
C LEU A 127 -6.91 13.18 7.33
N GLN A 128 -5.94 13.38 8.24
CA GLN A 128 -6.20 13.51 9.68
C GLN A 128 -7.04 14.75 9.99
N LEU A 129 -6.89 15.85 9.25
CA LEU A 129 -7.73 17.04 9.43
C LEU A 129 -9.23 16.75 9.25
N ALA A 130 -9.60 15.75 8.43
CA ALA A 130 -10.99 15.42 8.15
C ALA A 130 -11.61 14.44 9.16
N ASN A 131 -10.82 13.51 9.71
CA ASN A 131 -11.33 12.40 10.52
C ASN A 131 -10.68 12.26 11.91
N ASN A 132 -9.73 13.13 12.27
CA ASN A 132 -8.97 13.13 13.52
C ASN A 132 -8.27 11.79 13.84
N ARG A 133 -7.87 11.03 12.82
CA ARG A 133 -7.22 9.72 12.98
C ARG A 133 -6.00 9.57 12.09
N GLU A 134 -5.17 8.59 12.43
CA GLU A 134 -4.05 8.17 11.60
C GLU A 134 -4.56 7.43 10.34
N ASN A 135 -4.06 7.81 9.16
CA ASN A 135 -4.53 7.31 7.86
C ASN A 135 -3.42 6.63 7.01
N SER A 136 -2.38 6.07 7.63
CA SER A 136 -1.23 5.50 6.92
C SER A 136 -1.59 4.52 5.79
N SER A 137 -2.52 3.60 6.07
CA SER A 137 -2.93 2.59 5.09
C SER A 137 -3.62 3.20 3.88
N LEU A 138 -4.57 4.11 4.10
CA LEU A 138 -5.27 4.81 3.01
C LEU A 138 -4.30 5.68 2.21
N ALA A 139 -3.43 6.44 2.89
CA ALA A 139 -2.43 7.29 2.23
C ALA A 139 -1.47 6.47 1.36
N SER A 140 -0.93 5.36 1.88
CA SER A 140 -0.02 4.49 1.11
C SER A 140 -0.69 3.92 -0.14
N LYS A 141 -1.96 3.50 -0.06
CA LYS A 141 -2.72 2.98 -1.21
C LYS A 141 -3.01 4.08 -2.22
N TYR A 142 -3.50 5.23 -1.75
CA TYR A 142 -3.76 6.38 -2.60
C TYR A 142 -2.51 6.76 -3.41
N LEU A 143 -1.37 6.91 -2.72
CA LEU A 143 -0.11 7.26 -3.37
C LEU A 143 0.42 6.15 -4.28
N HIS A 144 0.26 4.88 -3.91
CA HIS A 144 0.63 3.75 -4.77
C HIS A 144 -0.13 3.76 -6.10
N PHE A 145 -1.44 4.04 -6.09
CA PHE A 145 -2.19 4.15 -7.34
C PHE A 145 -1.76 5.36 -8.20
N HIS A 146 -1.20 6.41 -7.58
CA HIS A 146 -0.65 7.58 -8.27
C HIS A 146 0.77 7.41 -8.81
N ARG A 147 1.61 6.66 -8.09
CA ARG A 147 3.04 6.42 -8.37
C ARG A 147 3.41 5.01 -7.88
N PRO A 148 3.06 3.96 -8.64
CA PRO A 148 3.20 2.56 -8.19
C PRO A 148 4.66 2.14 -7.97
N GLY A 149 5.61 2.80 -8.64
CA GLY A 149 7.04 2.56 -8.45
C GLY A 149 7.62 3.16 -7.18
N LEU A 150 6.95 4.14 -6.55
CA LEU A 150 7.50 4.92 -5.43
C LEU A 150 6.94 4.54 -4.06
N PHE A 151 5.65 4.25 -3.95
CA PHE A 151 4.99 4.12 -2.65
C PHE A 151 4.63 2.67 -2.34
N PRO A 152 5.29 2.02 -1.37
CA PRO A 152 4.87 0.72 -0.88
C PRO A 152 3.49 0.79 -0.22
N ILE A 153 2.62 -0.14 -0.56
CA ILE A 153 1.33 -0.31 0.13
C ILE A 153 1.59 -0.76 1.57
N VAL A 154 0.77 -0.27 2.50
CA VAL A 154 0.71 -0.82 3.86
C VAL A 154 -0.72 -1.04 4.34
N ASP A 155 -0.95 -2.18 4.99
CA ASP A 155 -2.13 -2.52 5.78
C ASP A 155 -1.82 -3.66 6.77
N SER A 156 -2.83 -4.19 7.45
CA SER A 156 -2.65 -5.33 8.35
C SER A 156 -2.11 -6.57 7.65
N TYR A 157 -2.57 -6.88 6.44
CA TYR A 157 -2.25 -8.13 5.75
C TYR A 157 -0.80 -8.17 5.30
N VAL A 158 -0.30 -7.12 4.64
CA VAL A 158 1.11 -7.08 4.22
C VAL A 158 2.07 -7.02 5.40
N ARG A 159 1.66 -6.42 6.53
CA ARG A 159 2.46 -6.41 7.76
C ARG A 159 2.53 -7.77 8.41
N GLU A 160 1.45 -8.52 8.34
CA GLU A 160 1.38 -9.90 8.82
C GLU A 160 2.25 -10.82 7.96
N GLY A 161 2.12 -10.75 6.63
CA GLY A 161 3.02 -11.46 5.71
C GLY A 161 4.49 -11.11 5.96
N TRP A 162 4.80 -9.83 6.21
CA TRP A 162 6.17 -9.41 6.54
C TRP A 162 6.66 -9.98 7.88
N SER A 163 5.77 -10.18 8.86
CA SER A 163 6.13 -10.79 10.14
C SER A 163 6.61 -12.24 9.97
N TRP A 164 6.02 -12.98 9.03
CA TRP A 164 6.43 -14.36 8.71
C TRP A 164 7.78 -14.38 7.98
N VAL A 165 8.01 -13.41 7.09
CA VAL A 165 9.34 -13.23 6.46
C VAL A 165 10.41 -12.94 7.51
N MET A 166 10.12 -12.12 8.52
CA MET A 166 11.09 -11.84 9.60
C MET A 166 11.37 -13.07 10.47
N GLU A 167 10.33 -13.84 10.82
CA GLU A 167 10.46 -15.09 11.55
C GLU A 167 11.38 -16.07 10.81
N GLU A 168 11.18 -16.22 9.50
CA GLU A 168 12.00 -17.07 8.64
C GLU A 168 13.46 -16.60 8.56
N LEU A 169 13.69 -15.28 8.53
CA LEU A 169 15.03 -14.72 8.52
C LEU A 169 15.71 -14.75 9.91
N GLU A 170 15.11 -15.44 10.89
CA GLU A 170 15.54 -15.47 12.30
C GLU A 170 15.68 -14.05 12.90
N GLN A 171 14.88 -13.11 12.40
CA GLN A 171 14.86 -11.72 12.84
C GLN A 171 13.75 -11.48 13.87
N SER A 172 13.98 -10.53 14.78
CA SER A 172 12.94 -10.14 15.73
C SER A 172 11.76 -9.49 15.01
N TYR A 173 10.58 -10.09 15.13
CA TYR A 173 9.31 -9.50 14.71
C TYR A 173 8.70 -8.57 15.76
N ARG A 174 9.41 -8.26 16.87
CA ARG A 174 8.86 -7.41 17.95
C ARG A 174 8.46 -6.04 17.40
N GLY A 175 7.20 -5.67 17.62
CA GLY A 175 6.64 -4.40 17.14
C GLY A 175 6.22 -4.40 15.67
N TRP A 176 6.07 -5.57 15.02
CA TRP A 176 5.66 -5.62 13.61
C TRP A 176 4.32 -4.94 13.33
N ARG A 177 3.39 -5.04 14.29
CA ARG A 177 2.07 -4.41 14.23
C ARG A 177 2.10 -2.87 14.18
N THR A 178 3.23 -2.25 14.55
CA THR A 178 3.40 -0.80 14.48
C THR A 178 4.24 -0.36 13.28
N PHE A 179 4.87 -1.29 12.53
CA PHE A 179 5.47 -0.92 11.25
C PHE A 179 4.43 -0.31 10.33
N GLY A 180 4.86 0.68 9.55
CA GLY A 180 3.99 1.37 8.62
C GLY A 180 2.88 2.18 9.27
N GLN A 181 2.87 2.37 10.60
CA GLN A 181 2.22 3.56 11.17
C GLN A 181 2.87 4.80 10.57
N VAL A 182 2.19 5.95 10.59
CA VAL A 182 2.73 7.20 10.03
C VAL A 182 4.13 7.53 10.54
N SER A 183 4.37 7.36 11.85
CA SER A 183 5.70 7.58 12.46
C SER A 183 6.76 6.54 12.09
N ARG A 184 6.34 5.40 11.51
CA ARG A 184 7.18 4.24 11.17
C ARG A 184 7.09 3.85 9.69
N TYR A 185 6.60 4.74 8.83
CA TYR A 185 6.50 4.46 7.40
C TYR A 185 7.87 4.40 6.73
N HIS A 186 8.86 5.14 7.24
CA HIS A 186 10.26 5.01 6.85
C HIS A 186 10.78 3.58 7.05
N ASP A 187 10.63 3.03 8.27
CA ASP A 187 11.03 1.65 8.59
C ASP A 187 10.36 0.64 7.64
N TRP A 188 9.08 0.86 7.31
CA TRP A 188 8.34 0.02 6.38
C TRP A 188 8.95 0.06 4.97
N CYS A 189 9.19 1.25 4.43
CA CYS A 189 9.77 1.41 3.10
C CYS A 189 11.17 0.79 3.00
N THR A 190 12.02 0.96 4.02
CA THR A 190 13.34 0.30 4.09
C THR A 190 13.22 -1.22 4.02
N ARG A 191 12.26 -1.81 4.74
CA ARG A 191 12.02 -3.26 4.75
C ARG A 191 11.54 -3.77 3.39
N ILE A 192 10.66 -3.01 2.74
CA ILE A 192 10.18 -3.33 1.40
C ILE A 192 11.31 -3.26 0.37
N LEU A 193 12.23 -2.30 0.48
CA LEU A 193 13.43 -2.25 -0.37
C LEU A 193 14.31 -3.49 -0.18
N ILE A 194 14.59 -3.88 1.07
CA ILE A 194 15.35 -5.09 1.36
C ILE A 194 14.66 -6.33 0.78
N LEU A 195 13.35 -6.44 0.94
CA LEU A 195 12.58 -7.55 0.40
C LEU A 195 12.62 -7.59 -1.12
N ARG A 196 12.43 -6.44 -1.78
CA ARG A 196 12.52 -6.33 -3.23
C ARG A 196 13.88 -6.83 -3.72
N ASP A 197 14.97 -6.39 -3.10
CA ASP A 197 16.33 -6.81 -3.48
C ASP A 197 16.53 -8.32 -3.31
N LEU A 198 15.95 -8.94 -2.27
CA LEU A 198 15.98 -10.39 -2.07
C LEU A 198 15.19 -11.12 -3.17
N LEU A 199 13.99 -10.64 -3.50
CA LEU A 199 13.15 -11.22 -4.56
C LEU A 199 13.81 -11.08 -5.94
N GLU A 200 14.40 -9.92 -6.26
CA GLU A 200 15.12 -9.69 -7.53
C GLU A 200 16.34 -10.62 -7.65
N LYS A 201 17.09 -10.83 -6.56
CA LYS A 201 18.20 -11.80 -6.53
C LYS A 201 17.74 -13.23 -6.73
N HIS A 202 16.61 -13.62 -6.13
CA HIS A 202 16.08 -14.97 -6.28
C HIS A 202 15.52 -15.22 -7.68
N THR A 203 14.80 -14.25 -8.24
CA THR A 203 14.09 -14.39 -9.53
C THR A 203 14.96 -14.04 -10.74
N GLN A 204 16.08 -13.34 -10.55
CA GLN A 204 16.94 -12.80 -11.61
C GLN A 204 16.17 -11.84 -12.54
N GLN A 205 15.14 -11.17 -12.03
CA GLN A 205 14.30 -10.23 -12.77
C GLN A 205 13.98 -8.99 -11.91
N PRO A 206 13.73 -7.82 -12.51
CA PRO A 206 13.24 -6.66 -11.77
C PRO A 206 11.85 -6.93 -11.16
N ILE A 207 11.66 -6.53 -9.91
CA ILE A 207 10.40 -6.73 -9.17
C ILE A 207 9.78 -5.36 -8.86
N SER A 208 8.51 -5.17 -9.23
CA SER A 208 7.74 -3.97 -8.89
C SER A 208 7.28 -3.98 -7.44
N LEU A 209 6.98 -2.81 -6.86
CA LEU A 209 6.42 -2.74 -5.50
C LEU A 209 5.07 -3.47 -5.37
N ARG A 210 4.29 -3.55 -6.45
CA ARG A 210 3.05 -4.34 -6.48
C ARG A 210 3.34 -5.84 -6.40
N GLN A 211 4.39 -6.32 -7.04
CA GLN A 211 4.77 -7.74 -6.94
C GLN A 211 5.31 -8.08 -5.54
N VAL A 212 5.96 -7.14 -4.85
CA VAL A 212 6.30 -7.31 -3.42
C VAL A 212 5.04 -7.41 -2.55
N ASP A 213 4.06 -6.53 -2.78
CA ASP A 213 2.73 -6.57 -2.14
C ASP A 213 2.01 -7.92 -2.38
N ASN A 214 1.96 -8.36 -3.64
CA ASN A 214 1.37 -9.65 -4.03
C ASN A 214 2.06 -10.83 -3.34
N TYR A 215 3.39 -10.83 -3.24
CA TYR A 215 4.15 -11.87 -2.55
C TYR A 215 3.79 -11.94 -1.07
N LEU A 216 3.74 -10.80 -0.37
CA LEU A 216 3.38 -10.75 1.06
C LEU A 216 1.94 -11.21 1.31
N LEU A 217 1.01 -10.84 0.44
CA LEU A 217 -0.38 -11.31 0.48
C LEU A 217 -0.49 -12.82 0.19
N SER A 218 0.32 -13.31 -0.74
CA SER A 218 0.37 -14.72 -1.11
C SER A 218 0.86 -15.58 0.04
N ILE A 219 1.96 -15.19 0.69
CA ILE A 219 2.50 -15.88 1.86
C ILE A 219 1.43 -15.98 2.95
N MET A 220 0.82 -14.84 3.30
CA MET A 220 -0.20 -14.80 4.35
C MET A 220 -1.41 -15.71 4.05
N SER A 221 -1.71 -15.97 2.78
CA SER A 221 -2.81 -16.84 2.36
C SER A 221 -2.50 -18.35 2.50
N LEU A 222 -1.22 -18.75 2.68
CA LEU A 222 -0.80 -20.15 2.67
C LEU A 222 -1.28 -20.96 3.88
N ASP A 223 -1.41 -20.33 5.06
CA ASP A 223 -1.86 -21.02 6.28
C ASP A 223 -3.39 -21.14 6.39
N GLY A 224 -4.14 -20.67 5.39
CA GLY A 224 -5.61 -20.77 5.37
C GLY A 224 -6.34 -20.01 6.48
N GLN A 225 -5.64 -19.15 7.24
CA GLN A 225 -6.21 -18.34 8.32
C GLN A 225 -6.16 -16.82 8.08
N GLY A 226 -5.58 -16.34 6.97
CA GLY A 226 -5.40 -14.90 6.65
C GLY A 226 -6.03 -14.48 5.32
N GLY A 227 -6.44 -13.21 5.22
CA GLY A 227 -7.35 -12.62 4.24
C GLY A 227 -7.03 -12.72 2.73
N TRP A 228 -8.09 -12.54 1.93
CA TRP A 228 -8.14 -12.63 0.46
C TRP A 228 -7.55 -13.92 -0.10
N GLY A 229 -7.92 -15.05 0.51
CA GLY A 229 -7.60 -16.40 0.05
C GLY A 229 -7.40 -16.42 -1.45
N LEU A 230 -6.13 -16.38 -1.86
CA LEU A 230 -5.80 -16.71 -3.23
C LEU A 230 -6.46 -18.06 -3.42
N PRO A 231 -7.35 -18.21 -4.42
CA PRO A 231 -7.98 -19.50 -4.64
C PRO A 231 -6.86 -20.53 -4.65
N ARG A 232 -7.04 -21.63 -3.91
CA ARG A 232 -6.28 -22.84 -4.22
C ARG A 232 -6.47 -22.99 -5.72
N LEU A 233 -5.45 -22.67 -6.51
CA LEU A 233 -5.51 -22.86 -7.94
C LEU A 233 -5.78 -24.36 -8.09
N LEU A 234 -7.00 -24.71 -8.49
CA LEU A 234 -7.34 -26.07 -8.85
C LEU A 234 -6.58 -26.32 -10.16
N GLY A 235 -5.41 -26.94 -10.02
CA GLY A 235 -4.53 -27.40 -11.08
C GLY A 235 -3.70 -28.54 -10.53
#